data_AF-A0A538P249-F1
#
_entry.id   AF-A0A538P249-F1
#
_cell.length_a   1.000
_cell.length_b   1.000
_cell.length_c   1.000
_cell.angle_alpha   90.00
_cell.angle_beta   90.00
_cell.angle_gamma   90.00
#
_symmetry.space_group_name_H-M   'P 1'
#
loop_
_entity.id
_entity.type
_entity.pdbx_description
1 polymer ?
#
loop_
_entity_poly.entity_id
_entity_poly.type
_entity_poly.pdbx_seq_one_letter_code
_entity_poly.pdbx_strand_id
1 'polypeptide(L)'
;MKRTAGMNRASSHLQTAGWLCLALLFLYPLLWMALSSFKSSNIEIFGHPFSPPHRISFANYQKAIRQGNLASYFINSLWVTGLSAAAVVCLGAWAGFALSKTRFPLRKTWLALFFLGMVLILSHPADGFAGDIRHP
;
A
#
# COMPACT_ATOMS: atom_id res chain seq x y z
N MET A 1 -20.62 -10.92 -28.40
CA MET A 1 -19.25 -10.49 -28.07
C MET A 1 -18.32 -11.71 -28.17
N LYS A 2 -17.80 -11.99 -29.36
CA LYS A 2 -16.99 -13.19 -29.64
C LYS A 2 -15.57 -12.95 -29.13
N ARG A 3 -15.15 -13.67 -28.08
CA ARG A 3 -13.74 -13.73 -27.68
C ARG A 3 -12.97 -14.32 -28.86
N THR A 4 -12.08 -13.53 -29.44
CA THR A 4 -11.15 -13.95 -30.50
C THR A 4 -10.18 -14.96 -29.91
N ALA A 5 -10.62 -16.22 -29.90
CA ALA A 5 -9.81 -17.39 -29.65
C ALA A 5 -8.90 -17.59 -30.86
N GLY A 6 -7.77 -16.91 -30.82
CA GLY A 6 -6.75 -16.91 -31.87
C GLY A 6 -5.51 -16.17 -31.40
N MET A 7 -5.12 -16.39 -30.13
CA MET A 7 -3.86 -15.86 -29.60
C MET A 7 -2.93 -17.05 -29.44
N ASN A 8 -1.81 -17.04 -30.17
CA ASN A 8 -0.79 -18.09 -30.17
C ASN A 8 -0.50 -18.57 -28.74
N ARG A 9 -0.48 -19.89 -28.48
CA ARG A 9 -0.14 -20.42 -27.14
C ARG A 9 1.16 -19.81 -26.59
N ALA A 10 2.09 -19.46 -27.47
CA ALA A 10 3.31 -18.71 -27.18
C ALA A 10 3.07 -17.33 -26.51
N SER A 11 2.08 -16.55 -26.94
CA SER A 11 1.80 -15.23 -26.34
C SER A 11 1.10 -15.33 -25.00
N SER A 12 0.33 -16.39 -24.75
CA SER A 12 -0.20 -16.64 -23.40
C SER A 12 0.91 -17.00 -22.41
N HIS A 13 1.91 -17.80 -22.83
CA HIS A 13 3.06 -18.09 -21.98
C HIS A 13 3.93 -16.86 -21.72
N LEU A 14 4.08 -15.96 -22.71
CA LEU A 14 4.80 -14.70 -22.54
C LEU A 14 4.08 -13.77 -21.55
N GLN A 15 2.75 -13.68 -21.61
CA GLN A 15 1.96 -12.91 -20.65
C GLN A 15 2.08 -13.51 -19.24
N THR A 16 1.93 -14.83 -19.09
CA THR A 16 2.09 -15.49 -17.78
C THR A 16 3.50 -15.31 -17.22
N ALA A 17 4.53 -15.41 -18.06
CA ALA A 17 5.92 -15.13 -17.66
C ALA A 17 6.11 -13.68 -17.22
N GLY A 18 5.47 -12.72 -17.91
CA GLY A 18 5.46 -11.31 -17.51
C GLY A 18 4.81 -11.09 -16.14
N TRP A 19 3.64 -11.66 -15.90
CA TRP A 19 2.98 -11.61 -14.59
C TRP A 19 3.80 -12.28 -13.49
N LEU A 20 4.44 -13.40 -13.79
CA LEU A 20 5.30 -14.13 -12.84
C LEU A 20 6.56 -13.32 -12.49
N CYS A 21 7.21 -12.71 -13.48
CA CYS A 21 8.37 -11.85 -13.27
C CYS A 21 8.01 -10.64 -12.41
N LEU A 22 6.87 -10.00 -12.69
CA LEU A 22 6.37 -8.89 -11.89
C LEU A 22 6.07 -9.32 -10.45
N ALA A 23 5.40 -10.48 -10.27
CA ALA A 23 5.14 -11.03 -8.94
C ALA A 23 6.44 -11.28 -8.16
N LEU A 24 7.46 -11.84 -8.79
CA LEU A 24 8.77 -12.07 -8.16
C LEU A 24 9.48 -10.75 -7.80
N LEU A 25 9.39 -9.72 -8.65
CA LEU A 25 9.95 -8.40 -8.38
C LEU A 25 9.33 -7.78 -7.11
N PHE A 26 8.01 -7.89 -6.94
CA PHE A 26 7.33 -7.40 -5.73
C PHE A 26 7.55 -8.32 -4.52
N LEU A 27 7.65 -9.63 -4.71
CA LEU A 27 7.91 -10.57 -3.62
C LEU A 27 9.33 -10.46 -3.07
N TYR A 28 10.31 -10.11 -3.91
CA TYR A 28 11.71 -10.00 -3.51
C TYR A 28 11.94 -9.12 -2.26
N PRO A 29 11.51 -7.84 -2.21
CA PRO A 29 11.68 -7.00 -1.02
C PRO A 29 10.89 -7.51 0.19
N LEU A 30 9.71 -8.12 -0.02
CA LEU A 30 8.91 -8.73 1.04
C LEU A 30 9.63 -9.92 1.69
N LEU A 31 10.20 -10.80 0.87
CA LEU A 31 10.98 -11.95 1.32
C LEU A 31 12.25 -11.49 2.05
N TRP A 32 12.93 -10.46 1.53
CA TRP A 32 14.10 -9.89 2.19
C TRP A 32 13.75 -9.25 3.54
N MET A 33 12.64 -8.51 3.62
CA MET A 33 12.14 -7.93 4.86
C MET A 33 11.77 -9.02 5.88
N ALA A 34 11.10 -10.09 5.44
CA ALA A 34 10.75 -11.23 6.29
C ALA A 34 12.00 -11.93 6.84
N LEU A 35 12.99 -12.23 5.98
CA LEU A 35 14.27 -12.83 6.40
C LEU A 35 15.04 -11.91 7.36
N SER A 36 14.97 -10.59 7.15
CA SER A 36 15.59 -9.60 8.04
C SER A 36 14.89 -9.52 9.39
N SER A 37 13.57 -9.73 9.45
CA SER A 37 12.80 -9.73 10.70
C SER A 37 13.19 -10.87 11.66
N PHE A 38 13.67 -12.01 11.14
CA PHE A 38 14.16 -13.14 11.94
C PHE A 38 15.61 -12.99 12.44
N LYS A 39 16.38 -11.99 11.97
CA LYS A 39 17.75 -11.72 12.44
C LYS A 39 17.70 -10.94 13.75
N SER A 40 18.24 -11.53 14.82
CA SER A 40 18.08 -11.04 16.21
C SER A 40 19.14 -10.06 16.72
N SER A 41 20.09 -9.61 15.90
CA SER A 41 21.22 -8.81 16.38
C SER A 41 21.48 -7.57 15.51
N ASN A 42 21.46 -6.39 16.15
CA ASN A 42 21.86 -5.09 15.56
C ASN A 42 23.24 -5.10 14.87
N ILE A 43 24.10 -6.08 15.19
CA ILE A 43 25.46 -6.19 14.66
C ILE A 43 25.53 -6.90 13.29
N GLU A 44 24.58 -7.79 12.96
CA GLU A 44 24.58 -8.48 11.65
C GLU A 44 23.91 -7.68 10.53
N ILE A 45 23.10 -6.67 10.90
CA ILE A 45 22.39 -5.80 9.96
C ILE A 45 23.38 -4.88 9.21
N PHE A 46 24.47 -4.46 9.86
CA PHE A 46 25.47 -3.56 9.27
C PHE A 46 26.69 -4.26 8.66
N GLY A 47 26.88 -5.57 8.89
CA GLY A 47 28.05 -6.32 8.42
C GLY A 47 27.83 -7.12 7.13
N HIS A 48 26.73 -7.87 7.03
CA HIS A 48 26.47 -8.79 5.89
C HIS A 48 24.99 -8.79 5.47
N PRO A 49 24.55 -7.79 4.66
CA PRO A 49 23.15 -7.61 4.29
C PRO A 49 22.53 -8.79 3.51
N PHE A 50 23.35 -9.61 2.84
CA PHE A 50 22.90 -10.72 1.97
C PHE A 50 23.10 -12.14 2.54
N SER A 51 23.65 -12.30 3.75
CA SER A 51 23.89 -13.64 4.31
C SER A 51 22.63 -14.21 4.98
N PRO A 52 22.26 -15.49 4.77
CA PRO A 52 21.16 -16.13 5.49
C PRO A 52 21.44 -16.21 7.00
N PRO A 53 20.43 -16.02 7.87
CA PRO A 53 20.60 -15.99 9.32
C PRO A 53 21.15 -17.31 9.85
N HIS A 54 22.29 -17.28 10.56
CA HIS A 54 22.88 -18.48 11.18
C HIS A 54 22.08 -19.00 12.38
N ARG A 55 21.24 -18.16 13.00
CA ARG A 55 20.29 -18.56 14.05
C ARG A 55 18.95 -17.88 13.88
N ILE A 56 17.88 -18.68 13.73
CA ILE A 56 16.51 -18.20 13.80
C ILE A 56 16.22 -17.88 15.27
N SER A 57 16.03 -16.61 15.61
CA SER A 57 15.75 -16.20 17.00
C SER A 57 14.40 -15.49 17.08
N PHE A 58 13.50 -16.07 17.88
CA PHE A 58 12.18 -15.51 18.18
C PHE A 58 12.23 -14.46 19.31
N ALA A 59 13.42 -14.13 19.83
CA ALA A 59 13.59 -13.18 20.92
C ALA A 59 13.12 -11.77 20.56
N ASN A 60 13.27 -11.36 19.29
CA ASN A 60 12.73 -10.08 18.79
C ASN A 60 11.22 -9.99 18.89
N TYR A 61 10.51 -11.07 18.52
CA TYR A 61 9.05 -11.13 18.61
C TYR A 61 8.58 -11.12 20.06
N GLN A 62 9.26 -11.87 20.95
CA GLN A 62 8.96 -11.84 22.39
C GLN A 62 9.22 -10.46 23.01
N LYS A 63 10.30 -9.78 22.62
CA LYS A 63 10.62 -8.42 23.05
C LYS A 63 9.59 -7.41 22.53
N ALA A 64 9.21 -7.49 21.25
CA ALA A 64 8.20 -6.62 20.66
C ALA A 64 6.82 -6.78 21.31
N ILE A 65 6.42 -8.01 21.64
CA ILE A 65 5.14 -8.28 22.29
C ILE A 65 5.15 -7.87 23.77
N ARG A 66 6.22 -8.18 24.53
CA ARG A 66 6.26 -7.92 25.98
C ARG A 66 6.74 -6.52 26.37
N GLN A 67 7.70 -5.94 25.63
CA GLN A 67 8.29 -4.63 25.93
C GLN A 67 7.80 -3.54 24.97
N GLY A 68 7.46 -3.89 23.73
CA GLY A 68 7.06 -2.93 22.69
C GLY A 68 5.59 -2.53 22.68
N ASN A 69 4.76 -3.08 23.56
CA ASN A 69 3.30 -2.86 23.59
C ASN A 69 2.61 -3.04 22.23
N LEU A 70 3.13 -3.97 21.41
CA LEU A 70 2.66 -4.20 20.04
C LEU A 70 1.17 -4.53 19.97
N ALA A 71 0.64 -5.22 20.98
CA ALA A 71 -0.77 -5.58 21.08
C ALA A 71 -1.67 -4.33 21.19
N SER A 72 -1.31 -3.34 22.01
CA SER A 72 -2.11 -2.12 22.14
C SER A 72 -2.07 -1.27 20.87
N TYR A 73 -0.90 -1.16 20.22
CA TYR A 73 -0.80 -0.47 18.94
C TYR A 73 -1.62 -1.15 17.84
N PHE A 74 -1.56 -2.48 17.76
CA PHE A 74 -2.35 -3.25 16.81
C PHE A 74 -3.85 -3.05 17.02
N ILE A 75 -4.32 -3.12 18.27
CA ILE A 75 -5.73 -2.90 18.62
C ILE A 75 -6.16 -1.47 18.30
N ASN A 76 -5.36 -0.46 18.66
CA ASN A 76 -5.67 0.94 18.36
C ASN A 76 -5.74 1.19 16.85
N SER A 77 -4.80 0.67 16.07
CA SER A 77 -4.84 0.79 14.62
C SER A 77 -6.07 0.08 14.04
N LEU A 78 -6.40 -1.12 14.52
CA LEU A 78 -7.58 -1.84 14.04
C LEU A 78 -8.87 -1.06 14.33
N TRP A 79 -9.00 -0.50 15.54
CA TRP A 79 -10.15 0.32 15.92
C TRP A 79 -10.24 1.60 15.08
N VAL A 80 -9.14 2.34 14.97
CA VAL A 80 -9.13 3.60 14.21
C VAL A 80 -9.39 3.34 12.73
N THR A 81 -8.66 2.41 12.10
CA THR A 81 -8.85 2.08 10.70
C THR A 81 -10.24 1.50 10.43
N GLY A 82 -10.73 0.59 11.29
CA GLY A 82 -12.06 0.01 11.15
C GLY A 82 -13.17 1.06 11.23
N LEU A 83 -13.12 1.93 12.25
CA LEU A 83 -14.10 3.00 12.43
C LEU A 83 -14.03 4.03 11.29
N SER A 84 -12.83 4.44 10.89
CA SER A 84 -12.63 5.36 9.78
C SER A 84 -13.12 4.77 8.46
N ALA A 85 -12.80 3.52 8.15
CA ALA A 85 -13.24 2.86 6.93
C ALA A 85 -14.77 2.74 6.89
N ALA A 86 -15.40 2.32 7.99
CA ALA A 86 -16.85 2.25 8.10
C ALA A 86 -17.50 3.63 7.90
N ALA A 87 -16.99 4.66 8.55
CA ALA A 87 -17.49 6.03 8.40
C ALA A 87 -17.35 6.53 6.95
N VAL A 88 -16.20 6.33 6.32
CA VAL A 88 -15.94 6.74 4.93
C VAL A 88 -16.89 6.02 3.97
N VAL A 89 -17.11 4.71 4.14
CA VAL A 89 -18.02 3.94 3.28
C VAL A 89 -19.47 4.38 3.48
N CYS A 90 -19.93 4.56 4.71
CA CYS A 90 -21.29 5.01 4.99
C CYS A 90 -21.56 6.42 4.41
N LEU A 91 -20.65 7.36 4.67
CA LEU A 91 -20.77 8.73 4.16
C LEU A 91 -20.63 8.77 2.63
N GLY A 92 -19.70 8.01 2.08
CA GLY A 92 -19.50 7.89 0.63
C GLY A 92 -20.70 7.29 -0.08
N ALA A 93 -21.32 6.25 0.50
CA ALA A 93 -22.52 5.63 -0.03
C ALA A 93 -23.71 6.59 0.00
N TRP A 94 -23.92 7.33 1.10
CA TRP A 94 -24.97 8.35 1.17
C TRP A 94 -24.73 9.50 0.20
N ALA A 95 -23.50 10.01 0.11
CA ALA A 95 -23.14 11.08 -0.82
C ALA A 95 -23.32 10.64 -2.28
N GLY A 96 -22.87 9.43 -2.63
CA GLY A 96 -23.04 8.86 -3.97
C GLY A 96 -24.50 8.61 -4.33
N PHE A 97 -25.32 8.15 -3.36
CA PHE A 97 -26.75 7.98 -3.55
C PHE A 97 -27.46 9.32 -3.81
N ALA A 98 -27.17 10.34 -3.00
CA ALA A 98 -27.72 11.67 -3.20
C ALA A 98 -27.33 12.22 -4.58
N LEU A 99 -26.05 12.15 -4.95
CA LEU A 99 -25.51 12.72 -6.18
C LEU A 99 -25.99 11.99 -7.45
N SER A 100 -26.33 10.70 -7.34
CA SER A 100 -26.83 9.89 -8.46
C SER A 100 -28.35 10.03 -8.65
N LYS A 101 -29.13 10.07 -7.58
CA LYS A 101 -30.60 9.96 -7.65
C LYS A 101 -31.33 11.29 -7.53
N THR A 102 -30.76 12.31 -6.87
CA THR A 102 -31.41 13.62 -6.73
C THR A 102 -31.05 14.57 -7.87
N ARG A 103 -32.07 15.25 -8.45
CA ARG A 103 -31.89 16.27 -9.49
C ARG A 103 -31.95 17.67 -8.85
N PHE A 104 -30.83 18.12 -8.30
CA PHE A 104 -30.70 19.46 -7.70
C PHE A 104 -29.89 20.40 -8.60
N PRO A 105 -30.17 21.72 -8.58
CA PRO A 105 -29.57 22.68 -9.51
C PRO A 105 -28.04 22.79 -9.41
N LEU A 106 -27.45 22.53 -8.24
CA LEU A 106 -26.00 22.61 -8.00
C LEU A 106 -25.22 21.29 -8.22
N ARG A 107 -25.85 20.23 -8.75
CA ARG A 107 -25.24 18.89 -8.89
C ARG A 107 -23.92 18.89 -9.67
N LYS A 108 -23.83 19.69 -10.73
CA LYS A 108 -22.61 19.78 -11.56
C LYS A 108 -21.44 20.41 -10.79
N THR A 109 -21.71 21.40 -9.94
CA THR A 109 -20.69 22.06 -9.12
C THR A 109 -20.11 21.11 -8.08
N TRP A 110 -20.95 20.33 -7.40
CA TRP A 110 -20.50 19.33 -6.43
C TRP A 110 -19.71 18.18 -7.07
N LEU A 111 -20.13 17.70 -8.25
CA LEU A 111 -19.36 16.74 -9.03
C LEU A 111 -18.00 17.30 -9.44
N ALA A 112 -17.96 18.52 -9.97
CA ALA A 112 -16.72 19.18 -10.38
C ALA A 112 -15.76 19.37 -9.19
N LEU A 113 -16.26 19.75 -8.02
CA LEU A 113 -15.47 19.88 -6.80
C LEU A 113 -14.88 18.53 -6.35
N PHE A 114 -15.67 17.45 -6.42
CA PHE A 114 -15.19 16.10 -6.09
C PHE A 114 -14.04 15.67 -7.01
N PHE A 115 -14.20 15.84 -8.33
CA PHE A 115 -13.14 15.54 -9.29
C PHE A 115 -11.91 16.44 -9.11
N LEU A 116 -12.11 17.74 -8.84
CA LEU A 116 -11.01 18.67 -8.59
C LEU A 116 -10.20 18.24 -7.35
N GLY A 117 -10.85 17.79 -6.28
CA GLY A 117 -10.18 17.24 -5.11
C GLY A 117 -9.34 15.99 -5.42
N MET A 118 -9.84 15.09 -6.26
CA MET A 118 -9.08 13.90 -6.69
C MET A 118 -7.90 14.23 -7.61
N VAL A 119 -7.99 15.32 -8.38
CA VAL A 119 -6.89 15.77 -9.24
C VAL A 119 -5.86 16.57 -8.44
N LEU A 120 -6.27 17.39 -7.48
CA LEU A 120 -5.37 18.21 -6.66
C LEU A 120 -4.41 17.37 -5.82
N ILE A 121 -4.87 16.24 -5.26
CA ILE A 121 -3.98 15.33 -4.52
C ILE A 121 -2.91 14.71 -5.44
N LEU A 122 -3.25 14.51 -6.72
CA LEU A 122 -2.32 13.99 -7.73
C LEU A 122 -1.42 15.10 -8.29
N SER A 123 -1.91 16.33 -8.33
CA SER A 123 -1.24 17.47 -8.93
C SER A 123 -0.37 18.25 -7.95
N HIS A 124 -0.30 17.87 -6.67
CA HIS A 124 0.76 18.37 -5.81
C HIS A 124 2.08 18.00 -6.50
N PRO A 125 2.81 18.98 -7.06
CA PRO A 125 4.03 18.67 -7.74
C PRO A 125 5.02 18.19 -6.66
N ALA A 126 5.71 17.09 -6.93
CA ALA A 126 6.68 16.50 -6.00
C ALA A 126 7.96 17.33 -5.85
N ASP A 127 7.95 18.58 -6.31
CA ASP A 127 9.05 19.54 -6.31
C ASP A 127 9.21 20.30 -4.98
N GLY A 128 8.30 20.09 -4.01
CA GLY A 128 8.46 20.57 -2.63
C GLY A 128 9.71 20.04 -1.90
N PHE A 129 10.44 19.08 -2.48
CA PHE A 129 11.71 18.54 -1.96
C PHE A 129 12.95 19.06 -2.70
N ALA A 130 12.81 19.76 -3.82
CA ALA A 130 13.92 20.25 -4.63
C ALA A 130 14.31 21.72 -4.33
N GLY A 131 13.53 22.41 -3.50
CA GLY A 131 13.77 23.79 -3.06
C GLY A 131 14.69 23.93 -1.85
N ASP A 132 14.85 22.87 -1.04
CA ASP A 132 15.49 22.93 0.30
C ASP A 132 16.91 22.32 0.35
N ILE A 133 17.66 22.45 -0.74
CA ILE A 133 19.10 22.09 -0.82
C ILE A 133 19.94 23.22 -1.43
N ARG A 134 19.40 24.44 -1.47
CA ARG A 134 20.07 25.65 -2.00
C ARG A 134 20.07 26.82 -1.02
N HIS A 135 20.29 26.55 0.26
CA HIS A 135 20.66 27.58 1.22
C HIS A 135 22.11 27.39 1.68
N PRO A 136 22.95 28.44 1.60
CA PRO A 136 24.38 28.42 1.93
C PRO A 136 24.66 28.37 3.44
#